data_AF-A0A7K0BNK1-F1
#
_entry.id   AF-A0A7K0BNK1-F1
#
_cell.length_a   1.000
_cell.length_b   1.000
_cell.length_c   1.000
_cell.angle_alpha   90.00
_cell.angle_beta   90.00
_cell.angle_gamma   90.00
#
_symmetry.space_group_name_H-M   'P 1'
#
loop_
_entity.id
_entity.type
_entity.pdbx_description
1 polymer ?
#
loop_
_entity_poly.entity_id
_entity_poly.type
_entity_poly.pdbx_seq_one_letter_code
_entity_poly.pdbx_strand_id
1 'polypeptide(L)'
;MTHTLLHQVLVSDLVVPVGLAEAPGQESLTGSGARVADGTWLRCDLMVYRKEQARGDLWYIRGAPLLAVEVTSDASRAADLGAKKDLYERAGVPAYWVVDAKGDDPEIWVFELGDDGRYAEEERIVGGRSADLTRPLRIRLTPDEIFDRLPRRSAPRRRTIVSTDTTDQAGPDLPHCEEPILIDAFGRRWPTGAEKVELWDGCPVFYGEWDERDVEIAERAYPGRVVRLDQPPGEPGTMTVLPGPAVPAARDGG
;
A
#
# COMPACT_ATOMS: atom_id res chain seq x y z
N MET A 1 -3.53 -3.68 -18.84
CA MET A 1 -3.08 -5.05 -18.48
C MET A 1 -1.57 -5.28 -18.51
N THR A 2 -0.72 -4.31 -18.87
CA THR A 2 0.73 -4.47 -18.63
C THR A 2 1.15 -4.13 -17.21
N HIS A 3 0.56 -3.09 -16.60
CA HIS A 3 0.98 -2.62 -15.28
C HIS A 3 0.76 -3.67 -14.19
N THR A 4 -0.38 -4.37 -14.14
CA THR A 4 -0.64 -5.40 -13.11
C THR A 4 0.24 -6.64 -13.26
N LEU A 5 0.45 -7.13 -14.49
CA LEU A 5 1.32 -8.30 -14.72
C LEU A 5 2.78 -7.95 -14.46
N LEU A 6 3.21 -6.77 -14.93
CA LEU A 6 4.54 -6.27 -14.66
C LEU A 6 4.77 -6.13 -13.16
N HIS A 7 3.86 -5.49 -12.44
CA HIS A 7 3.90 -5.37 -10.98
C HIS A 7 4.11 -6.73 -10.30
N GLN A 8 3.33 -7.75 -10.66
CA GLN A 8 3.48 -9.08 -10.06
C GLN A 8 4.82 -9.76 -10.39
N VAL A 9 5.37 -9.53 -11.59
CA VAL A 9 6.71 -10.01 -11.96
C VAL A 9 7.78 -9.33 -11.10
N LEU A 10 7.73 -7.99 -10.97
CA LEU A 10 8.68 -7.22 -10.17
C LEU A 10 8.67 -7.61 -8.69
N VAL A 11 7.48 -7.80 -8.12
CA VAL A 11 7.34 -8.33 -6.74
C VAL A 11 8.00 -9.71 -6.65
N SER A 12 7.76 -10.59 -7.62
CA SER A 12 8.32 -11.95 -7.62
C SER A 12 9.84 -11.96 -7.76
N ASP A 13 10.42 -11.08 -8.57
CA ASP A 13 11.87 -10.97 -8.76
C ASP A 13 12.58 -10.46 -7.49
N LEU A 14 11.86 -9.79 -6.58
CA LEU A 14 12.38 -9.38 -5.27
C LEU A 14 12.26 -10.45 -4.18
N VAL A 15 11.29 -11.37 -4.27
CA VAL A 15 11.03 -12.37 -3.21
C VAL A 15 12.25 -13.24 -2.91
N VAL A 16 12.90 -13.78 -3.94
CA VAL A 16 14.05 -14.67 -3.78
C VAL A 16 15.26 -13.96 -3.16
N PRO A 17 15.76 -12.84 -3.71
CA PRO A 17 16.94 -12.18 -3.14
C PRO A 17 16.68 -11.65 -1.72
N VAL A 18 15.48 -11.14 -1.43
CA VAL A 18 15.10 -10.73 -0.07
C VAL A 18 15.07 -11.93 0.87
N GLY A 19 14.41 -13.03 0.48
CA GLY A 19 14.32 -14.24 1.30
C GLY A 19 15.68 -14.88 1.61
N LEU A 20 16.63 -14.84 0.67
CA LEU A 20 18.00 -15.33 0.88
C LEU A 20 18.82 -14.45 1.83
N ALA A 21 18.45 -13.17 1.98
CA ALA A 21 19.15 -12.21 2.82
C ALA A 21 18.56 -12.10 4.25
N GLU A 22 17.45 -12.80 4.53
CA GLU A 22 16.82 -12.83 5.86
C GLU A 22 17.76 -13.37 6.95
N ALA A 23 17.81 -12.65 8.07
CA ALA A 23 18.49 -13.09 9.28
C ALA A 23 17.60 -14.01 10.14
N PRO A 24 18.17 -14.81 11.07
CA PRO A 24 17.37 -15.60 12.00
C PRO A 24 16.32 -14.76 12.75
N GLY A 25 15.06 -15.20 12.71
CA GLY A 25 13.92 -14.49 13.31
C GLY A 25 13.24 -13.49 12.38
N GLN A 26 13.77 -13.26 11.18
CA GLN A 26 13.08 -12.55 10.10
C GLN A 26 12.29 -13.52 9.24
N GLU A 27 11.20 -13.04 8.65
CA GLU A 27 10.45 -13.65 7.56
C GLU A 27 9.99 -12.56 6.59
N SER A 28 9.77 -12.92 5.33
CA SER A 28 9.14 -12.06 4.33
C SER A 28 7.78 -12.59 3.88
N LEU A 29 6.92 -11.66 3.46
CA LEU A 29 5.59 -11.99 2.97
C LEU A 29 5.12 -10.97 1.93
N THR A 30 4.37 -11.44 0.93
CA THR A 30 3.86 -10.60 -0.17
C THR A 30 2.36 -10.35 -0.03
N GLY A 31 1.90 -9.18 -0.47
CA GLY A 31 0.49 -8.86 -0.64
C GLY A 31 -0.37 -8.81 0.63
N SER A 32 0.24 -8.84 1.81
CA SER A 32 -0.43 -8.69 3.13
C SER A 32 -0.19 -7.29 3.69
N GLY A 33 -0.80 -6.99 4.84
CA GLY A 33 -0.65 -5.67 5.46
C GLY A 33 -0.02 -5.66 6.84
N ALA A 34 0.37 -4.47 7.26
CA ALA A 34 0.88 -4.16 8.58
C ALA A 34 -0.11 -3.27 9.32
N ARG A 35 -0.60 -3.72 10.47
CA ARG A 35 -1.33 -2.88 11.43
C ARG A 35 -0.31 -2.08 12.22
N VAL A 36 0.02 -0.88 11.74
CA VAL A 36 1.00 0.01 12.37
C VAL A 36 0.38 0.90 13.46
N ALA A 37 -0.95 1.12 13.41
CA ALA A 37 -1.74 1.71 14.48
C ALA A 37 -3.19 1.17 14.43
N ASP A 38 -4.02 1.51 15.42
CA ASP A 38 -5.42 1.02 15.47
C ASP A 38 -6.28 1.49 14.29
N GLY A 39 -6.03 2.72 13.84
CA GLY A 39 -6.64 3.30 12.64
C GLY A 39 -5.77 3.20 11.40
N THR A 40 -4.63 2.51 11.44
CA THR A 40 -3.68 2.53 10.32
C THR A 40 -3.22 1.12 9.96
N TRP A 41 -3.65 0.69 8.78
CA TRP A 41 -3.29 -0.58 8.17
C TRP A 41 -2.84 -0.33 6.73
N LEU A 42 -1.60 -0.71 6.43
CA LEU A 42 -0.97 -0.48 5.14
C LEU A 42 -0.70 -1.82 4.47
N ARG A 43 -1.03 -1.95 3.19
CA ARG A 43 -0.79 -3.17 2.44
C ARG A 43 0.54 -3.02 1.72
N CYS A 44 1.47 -3.92 2.02
CA CYS A 44 2.78 -3.95 1.38
C CYS A 44 2.76 -4.95 0.22
N ASP A 45 3.46 -4.64 -0.86
CA ASP A 45 3.63 -5.60 -1.95
C ASP A 45 4.62 -6.70 -1.55
N LEU A 46 5.67 -6.31 -0.83
CA LEU A 46 6.59 -7.19 -0.12
C LEU A 46 6.98 -6.54 1.22
N MET A 47 7.10 -7.32 2.28
CA MET A 47 7.63 -6.85 3.56
C MET A 47 8.58 -7.87 4.16
N VAL A 48 9.49 -7.40 5.00
CA VAL A 48 10.26 -8.23 5.93
C VAL A 48 9.87 -7.83 7.34
N TYR A 49 9.63 -8.81 8.20
CA TYR A 49 9.13 -8.61 9.56
C TYR A 49 9.76 -9.60 10.52
N ARG A 50 9.62 -9.36 11.82
CA ARG A 50 10.04 -10.32 12.85
C ARG A 50 8.93 -11.35 13.05
N LYS A 51 9.27 -12.64 13.12
CA LYS A 51 8.29 -13.75 13.22
C LYS A 51 7.23 -13.55 14.30
N GLU A 52 7.58 -12.96 15.43
CA GLU A 52 6.65 -12.68 16.55
C GLU A 52 5.55 -11.64 16.23
N GLN A 53 5.71 -10.87 15.15
CA GLN A 53 4.71 -9.89 14.69
C GLN A 53 3.55 -10.57 13.96
N ALA A 54 3.74 -11.78 13.44
CA ALA A 54 2.68 -12.58 12.86
C ALA A 54 1.86 -13.28 13.95
N ARG A 55 0.53 -13.19 13.87
CA ARG A 55 -0.40 -13.95 14.72
C ARG A 55 -1.54 -14.50 13.88
N GLY A 56 -1.95 -15.73 14.15
CA GLY A 56 -3.13 -16.34 13.52
C GLY A 56 -2.93 -16.62 12.03
N ASP A 57 -3.96 -16.37 11.24
CA ASP A 57 -4.09 -16.61 9.81
C ASP A 57 -3.47 -15.49 8.95
N LEU A 58 -2.22 -15.08 9.22
CA LEU A 58 -1.32 -14.24 8.38
C LEU A 58 -1.90 -13.04 7.59
N TRP A 59 -3.11 -12.58 7.91
CA TRP A 59 -3.80 -11.53 7.16
C TRP A 59 -3.24 -10.13 7.43
N TYR A 60 -2.52 -9.97 8.55
CA TYR A 60 -1.59 -8.88 8.79
C TYR A 60 -0.48 -9.27 9.77
N ILE A 61 0.54 -8.43 9.85
CA ILE A 61 1.44 -8.34 11.01
C ILE A 61 1.02 -7.20 11.96
N ARG A 62 1.45 -7.27 13.23
CA ARG A 62 1.27 -6.17 14.20
C ARG A 62 2.53 -5.32 14.33
N GLY A 63 2.35 -4.00 14.28
CA GLY A 63 3.42 -3.02 14.38
C GLY A 63 4.19 -2.82 13.07
N ALA A 64 5.22 -1.99 13.13
CA ALA A 64 6.08 -1.66 12.00
C ALA A 64 6.85 -2.90 11.49
N PRO A 65 6.80 -3.23 10.17
CA PRO A 65 7.73 -4.20 9.59
C PRO A 65 9.17 -3.70 9.72
N LEU A 66 10.13 -4.60 9.51
CA LEU A 66 11.56 -4.25 9.40
C LEU A 66 11.87 -3.56 8.07
N LEU A 67 11.21 -4.00 7.00
CA LEU A 67 11.25 -3.42 5.66
C LEU A 67 9.85 -3.47 5.06
N ALA A 68 9.39 -2.36 4.50
CA ALA A 68 8.24 -2.33 3.59
C ALA A 68 8.74 -1.99 2.17
N VAL A 69 8.29 -2.75 1.18
CA VAL A 69 8.59 -2.53 -0.24
C VAL A 69 7.30 -2.35 -1.00
N GLU A 70 7.22 -1.27 -1.77
CA GLU A 70 6.12 -0.97 -2.68
C GLU A 70 6.64 -1.02 -4.11
N VAL A 71 5.89 -1.65 -4.99
CA VAL A 71 6.15 -1.65 -6.43
C VAL A 71 5.11 -0.75 -7.06
N THR A 72 5.53 0.40 -7.58
CA THR A 72 4.57 1.43 -7.97
C THR A 72 3.71 0.98 -9.16
N SER A 73 2.41 1.27 -9.09
CA SER A 73 1.51 1.32 -10.24
C SER A 73 1.23 2.77 -10.62
N ASP A 74 0.53 3.01 -11.73
CA ASP A 74 0.11 4.36 -12.08
C ASP A 74 -0.77 5.00 -11.00
N ALA A 75 -1.60 4.19 -10.30
CA ALA A 75 -2.49 4.66 -9.24
C ALA A 75 -1.77 4.82 -7.88
N SER A 76 -0.73 4.03 -7.59
CA SER A 76 -0.08 4.03 -6.27
C SER A 76 1.14 4.93 -6.18
N ARG A 77 1.84 5.21 -7.30
CA ARG A 77 3.14 5.90 -7.31
C ARG A 77 3.16 7.18 -6.47
N ALA A 78 2.16 8.04 -6.62
CA ALA A 78 2.08 9.30 -5.87
C ALA A 78 1.90 9.08 -4.36
N ALA A 79 1.09 8.08 -3.98
CA ALA A 79 0.89 7.70 -2.59
C ALA A 79 2.15 7.04 -1.99
N ASP A 80 2.78 6.13 -2.74
CA ASP A 80 3.98 5.38 -2.32
C ASP A 80 5.16 6.32 -2.05
N LEU A 81 5.40 7.32 -2.91
CA LEU A 81 6.45 8.33 -2.72
C LEU A 81 6.06 9.46 -1.75
N GLY A 82 4.77 9.59 -1.43
CA GLY A 82 4.20 10.66 -0.61
C GLY A 82 3.59 10.16 0.70
N ALA A 83 2.27 10.12 0.77
CA ALA A 83 1.54 9.87 2.01
C ALA A 83 1.88 8.54 2.70
N LYS A 84 2.12 7.45 1.95
CA LYS A 84 2.54 6.16 2.53
C LYS A 84 3.93 6.21 3.12
N LYS A 85 4.87 6.86 2.43
CA LYS A 85 6.21 7.12 2.98
C LYS A 85 6.09 7.79 4.34
N ASP A 86 5.26 8.83 4.45
CA ASP A 86 5.06 9.56 5.71
C ASP A 86 4.35 8.71 6.77
N LEU A 87 3.44 7.81 6.38
CA LEU A 87 2.79 6.85 7.30
C LEU A 87 3.79 5.83 7.85
N TYR A 88 4.64 5.26 7.00
CA TYR A 88 5.68 4.32 7.42
C TYR A 88 6.76 5.01 8.28
N GLU A 89 7.16 6.23 7.94
CA GLU A 89 8.10 7.04 8.75
C GLU A 89 7.55 7.24 10.16
N ARG A 90 6.31 7.74 10.28
CA ARG A 90 5.65 7.96 11.59
C ARG A 90 5.45 6.67 12.38
N ALA A 91 5.25 5.55 11.69
CA ALA A 91 5.14 4.24 12.30
C ALA A 91 6.49 3.68 12.80
N GLY A 92 7.62 4.31 12.44
CA GLY A 92 8.94 3.85 12.82
C GLY A 92 9.42 2.64 12.03
N VAL A 93 8.99 2.49 10.78
CA VAL A 93 9.51 1.44 9.89
C VAL A 93 10.99 1.72 9.59
N PRO A 94 11.92 0.79 9.90
CA PRO A 94 13.35 1.06 9.76
C PRO A 94 13.82 1.29 8.32
N ALA A 95 13.20 0.62 7.36
CA ALA A 95 13.53 0.75 5.94
C ALA A 95 12.28 0.70 5.08
N TYR A 96 12.23 1.57 4.08
CA TYR A 96 11.14 1.64 3.13
C TYR A 96 11.70 1.78 1.72
N TRP A 97 11.30 0.88 0.81
CA TRP A 97 11.74 0.92 -0.58
C TRP A 97 10.56 1.16 -1.51
N VAL A 98 10.75 2.05 -2.47
CA VAL A 98 9.81 2.24 -3.57
C VAL A 98 10.50 1.83 -4.87
N VAL A 99 9.99 0.77 -5.48
CA VAL A 99 10.43 0.29 -6.79
C VAL A 99 9.57 0.93 -7.86
N ASP A 100 10.18 1.85 -8.61
CA ASP A 100 9.53 2.55 -9.72
C ASP A 100 10.08 2.03 -11.04
N ALA A 101 9.24 1.28 -11.76
CA ALA A 101 9.52 0.76 -13.09
C ALA A 101 8.81 1.56 -14.19
N LYS A 102 8.41 2.81 -13.92
CA LYS A 102 7.75 3.67 -14.90
C LYS A 102 8.77 4.27 -15.85
N GLY A 103 8.55 4.07 -17.15
CA GLY A 103 9.42 4.57 -18.20
C GLY A 103 10.46 3.53 -18.63
N ASP A 104 11.56 4.00 -19.22
CA ASP A 104 12.62 3.13 -19.78
C ASP A 104 13.72 2.82 -18.75
N ASP A 105 13.81 3.58 -17.66
CA ASP A 105 14.85 3.47 -16.63
C ASP A 105 14.21 3.11 -15.28
N PRO A 106 14.26 1.84 -14.85
CA PRO A 106 13.75 1.47 -13.54
C PRO A 106 14.68 1.96 -12.43
N GLU A 107 14.08 2.36 -11.32
CA GLU A 107 14.77 2.91 -10.16
C GLU A 107 14.21 2.37 -8.84
N ILE A 108 15.06 2.34 -7.82
CA ILE A 108 14.71 1.96 -6.46
C ILE A 108 15.04 3.14 -5.56
N TRP A 109 14.02 3.67 -4.90
CA TRP A 109 14.14 4.69 -3.86
C TRP A 109 14.30 3.97 -2.53
N VAL A 110 15.38 4.24 -1.81
CA VAL A 110 15.70 3.62 -0.53
C VAL A 110 15.65 4.68 0.56
N PHE A 111 14.73 4.49 1.51
CA PHE A 111 14.56 5.32 2.68
C PHE A 111 14.95 4.52 3.92
N GLU A 112 15.93 5.01 4.68
CA GLU A 112 16.34 4.43 5.97
C GLU A 112 15.99 5.37 7.12
N LEU A 113 15.36 4.85 8.17
CA LEU A 113 14.98 5.64 9.33
C LEU A 113 16.21 5.96 10.19
N GLY A 114 16.49 7.24 10.32
CA GLY A 114 17.52 7.78 11.20
C GLY A 114 17.12 7.75 12.67
N ASP A 115 18.10 7.99 13.54
CA ASP A 115 17.89 8.04 14.99
C ASP A 115 17.00 9.22 15.44
N ASP A 116 16.79 10.21 14.56
CA ASP A 116 15.88 11.33 14.74
C ASP A 116 14.41 10.99 14.39
N GLY A 117 14.15 9.75 13.97
CA GLY A 117 12.82 9.28 13.58
C GLY A 117 12.36 9.82 12.22
N ARG A 118 13.30 10.28 11.38
CA ARG A 118 13.03 10.70 10.00
C ARG A 118 13.75 9.81 9.03
N TYR A 119 13.20 9.64 7.83
CA TYR A 119 13.96 9.02 6.76
C TYR A 119 15.12 9.93 6.37
N ALA A 120 16.33 9.35 6.36
CA ALA A 120 17.55 10.01 5.93
C ALA A 120 17.48 10.38 4.44
N GLU A 121 18.47 11.16 3.98
CA GLU A 121 18.61 11.50 2.57
C GLU A 121 18.46 10.24 1.71
N GLU A 122 17.51 10.33 0.80
CA GLU A 122 17.07 9.27 -0.09
C GLU A 122 18.24 8.76 -0.94
N GLU A 123 18.50 7.46 -0.89
CA GLU A 123 19.37 6.81 -1.87
C GLU A 123 18.53 6.33 -3.05
N ARG A 124 18.83 6.87 -4.24
CA ARG A 124 18.20 6.43 -5.49
C ARG A 124 19.14 5.54 -6.29
N ILE A 125 18.78 4.28 -6.41
CA ILE A 125 19.51 3.28 -7.20
C ILE A 125 18.88 3.24 -8.59
N VAL A 126 19.57 3.81 -9.57
CA VAL A 126 19.15 3.82 -10.98
C VAL A 126 19.81 2.70 -11.78
N GLY A 127 19.28 2.39 -12.96
CA GLY A 127 19.89 1.44 -13.91
C GLY A 127 21.40 1.69 -14.13
N GLY A 128 22.14 0.60 -14.34
CA GLY A 128 23.61 0.61 -14.46
C GLY A 128 24.37 0.81 -13.15
N ARG A 129 23.68 0.92 -12.00
CA ARG A 129 24.28 1.01 -10.66
C ARG A 129 23.85 -0.14 -9.76
N SER A 130 24.67 -0.41 -8.76
CA SER A 130 24.32 -1.30 -7.66
C SER A 130 24.59 -0.59 -6.33
N ALA A 131 23.80 -0.91 -5.31
CA ALA A 131 24.04 -0.48 -3.94
C ALA A 131 24.06 -1.69 -2.99
N ASP A 132 24.97 -1.66 -2.02
CA ASP A 132 25.06 -2.64 -0.95
C ASP A 132 24.33 -2.09 0.28
N LEU A 133 23.09 -2.52 0.50
CA LEU A 133 22.30 -2.15 1.66
C LEU A 133 22.62 -3.07 2.83
N THR A 134 22.65 -2.50 4.04
CA THR A 134 23.00 -3.25 5.25
C THR A 134 21.88 -3.33 6.28
N ARG A 135 20.79 -2.57 6.08
CA ARG A 135 19.63 -2.52 6.97
C ARG A 135 18.33 -2.71 6.17
N PRO A 136 17.35 -3.46 6.71
CA PRO A 136 17.41 -4.29 7.92
C PRO A 136 18.15 -5.62 7.69
N LEU A 137 18.57 -5.88 6.45
CA LEU A 137 19.23 -7.08 5.97
C LEU A 137 20.36 -6.68 5.04
N ARG A 138 21.34 -7.58 4.85
CA ARG A 138 22.46 -7.32 3.93
C ARG A 138 22.10 -7.83 2.54
N ILE A 139 21.95 -6.91 1.59
CA ILE A 139 21.57 -7.23 0.22
C ILE A 139 22.23 -6.26 -0.74
N ARG A 140 22.65 -6.78 -1.89
CA ARG A 140 23.01 -5.94 -3.02
C ARG A 140 21.78 -5.78 -3.91
N LEU A 141 21.39 -4.54 -4.18
CA LEU A 141 20.36 -4.23 -5.16
C LEU A 141 21.02 -3.73 -6.44
N THR A 142 20.65 -4.35 -7.56
CA THR A 142 21.03 -3.93 -8.90
C THR A 142 19.74 -3.87 -9.72
N PRO A 143 19.18 -2.68 -10.02
CA PRO A 143 17.95 -2.55 -10.80
C PRO A 143 17.97 -3.38 -12.08
N ASP A 144 19.07 -3.36 -12.83
CA ASP A 144 19.20 -4.11 -14.08
C ASP A 144 19.07 -5.63 -13.89
N GLU A 145 19.52 -6.19 -12.76
CA GLU A 145 19.42 -7.63 -12.48
C GLU A 145 18.02 -8.01 -11.96
N ILE A 146 17.40 -7.13 -11.18
CA ILE A 146 16.05 -7.33 -10.64
C ILE A 146 15.00 -7.16 -11.73
N PHE A 147 15.28 -6.34 -12.74
CA PHE A 147 14.33 -5.97 -13.80
C PHE A 147 14.73 -6.49 -15.20
N ASP A 148 15.75 -7.36 -15.31
CA ASP A 148 16.26 -7.90 -16.59
C ASP A 148 15.19 -8.62 -17.44
N ARG A 149 14.12 -9.10 -16.79
CA ARG A 149 13.00 -9.81 -17.43
C ARG A 149 11.93 -8.90 -18.02
N LEU A 150 12.09 -7.59 -17.96
CA LEU A 150 11.17 -6.63 -18.58
C LEU A 150 11.07 -6.88 -20.09
N PRO A 151 9.89 -7.27 -20.63
CA PRO A 151 9.75 -7.40 -22.07
C PRO A 151 9.85 -6.01 -22.70
N ARG A 152 10.86 -5.78 -23.54
CA ARG A 152 10.87 -4.67 -24.51
C ARG A 152 9.66 -4.87 -25.44
N ARG A 153 8.56 -4.14 -25.22
CA ARG A 153 7.23 -4.47 -25.79
C ARG A 153 7.14 -4.35 -27.31
N SER A 154 6.35 -5.25 -27.91
CA SER A 154 5.07 -4.89 -28.60
C SER A 154 4.24 -6.13 -28.98
N ALA A 155 2.97 -6.24 -28.53
CA ALA A 155 1.90 -7.09 -29.13
C ALA A 155 0.50 -6.85 -28.48
N PRO A 156 -0.62 -7.16 -29.17
CA PRO A 156 -1.93 -6.50 -28.99
C PRO A 156 -2.91 -7.15 -27.99
N ARG A 157 -3.95 -6.39 -27.68
CA ARG A 157 -4.96 -6.58 -26.62
C ARG A 157 -5.96 -7.74 -26.90
N ARG A 158 -6.28 -8.51 -25.84
CA ARG A 158 -7.56 -9.23 -25.69
C ARG A 158 -8.12 -9.00 -24.27
N ARG A 159 -9.44 -8.87 -24.17
CA ARG A 159 -10.21 -8.73 -22.91
C ARG A 159 -10.41 -10.09 -22.26
N THR A 160 -10.30 -10.15 -20.92
CA THR A 160 -10.66 -11.32 -20.10
C THR A 160 -11.69 -10.91 -19.04
N ILE A 161 -12.61 -11.84 -18.78
CA ILE A 161 -13.75 -11.74 -17.86
C ILE A 161 -13.29 -12.13 -16.45
N VAL A 162 -13.74 -11.41 -15.43
CA VAL A 162 -13.45 -11.68 -14.01
C VAL A 162 -14.37 -12.79 -13.48
N SER A 163 -13.79 -13.78 -12.81
CA SER A 163 -14.50 -14.81 -12.06
C SER A 163 -14.95 -14.26 -10.71
N THR A 164 -16.23 -14.44 -10.38
CA THR A 164 -16.83 -14.07 -9.10
C THR A 164 -16.93 -15.33 -8.24
N ASP A 165 -16.13 -15.38 -7.18
CA ASP A 165 -16.39 -16.27 -6.05
C ASP A 165 -16.11 -15.49 -4.78
N THR A 166 -17.19 -15.06 -4.10
CA THR A 166 -17.14 -14.33 -2.83
C THR A 166 -18.04 -15.05 -1.85
N THR A 167 -17.45 -15.55 -0.77
CA THR A 167 -18.20 -15.98 0.41
C THR A 167 -18.65 -14.74 1.17
N ASP A 168 -19.96 -14.64 1.40
CA ASP A 168 -20.62 -13.52 2.04
C ASP A 168 -20.54 -13.68 3.57
N GLN A 169 -19.75 -12.85 4.24
CA GLN A 169 -19.81 -12.69 5.70
C GLN A 169 -20.20 -11.25 6.02
N ALA A 170 -21.38 -11.07 6.61
CA ALA A 170 -21.87 -9.77 7.06
C ALA A 170 -20.99 -9.22 8.21
N GLY A 171 -20.30 -8.11 7.95
CA GLY A 171 -19.52 -7.36 8.95
C GLY A 171 -20.38 -6.48 9.87
N PRO A 172 -19.87 -6.09 11.07
CA PRO A 172 -20.59 -5.28 12.08
C PRO A 172 -20.88 -3.86 11.56
N ASP A 173 -21.99 -3.20 11.92
CA ASP A 173 -22.39 -1.84 11.45
C ASP A 173 -21.25 -0.80 11.33
N LEU A 174 -21.34 0.11 10.36
CA LEU A 174 -20.35 1.19 10.21
C LEU A 174 -20.36 2.05 11.49
N PRO A 175 -19.19 2.45 12.03
CA PRO A 175 -19.15 3.43 13.10
C PRO A 175 -19.78 4.74 12.64
N HIS A 176 -20.19 5.57 13.60
CA HIS A 176 -20.82 6.85 13.30
C HIS A 176 -19.97 7.65 12.29
N CYS A 177 -20.58 8.42 11.40
CA CYS A 177 -19.84 9.04 10.29
C CYS A 177 -18.72 9.98 10.77
N GLU A 178 -18.84 10.54 11.97
CA GLU A 178 -17.83 11.38 12.62
C GLU A 178 -16.66 10.60 13.25
N GLU A 179 -16.83 9.30 13.50
CA GLU A 179 -15.83 8.46 14.15
C GLU A 179 -14.84 7.86 13.14
N PRO A 180 -13.58 7.62 13.52
CA PRO A 180 -12.63 6.89 12.68
C PRO A 180 -13.05 5.43 12.51
N ILE A 181 -12.76 4.85 11.33
CA ILE A 181 -12.92 3.41 11.12
C ILE A 181 -11.69 2.70 11.68
N LEU A 182 -11.87 1.78 12.62
CA LEU A 182 -10.77 0.96 13.14
C LEU A 182 -10.58 -0.30 12.30
N ILE A 183 -9.36 -0.85 12.31
CA ILE A 183 -9.00 -2.02 11.50
C ILE A 183 -9.92 -3.23 11.72
N ASP A 184 -10.39 -3.46 12.95
CA ASP A 184 -11.23 -4.62 13.27
C ASP A 184 -12.62 -4.54 12.61
N ALA A 185 -13.10 -3.31 12.32
CA ALA A 185 -14.30 -3.06 11.54
C ALA A 185 -14.02 -3.01 10.02
N PHE A 186 -12.87 -2.50 9.63
CA PHE A 186 -12.42 -2.41 8.23
C PHE A 186 -12.20 -3.78 7.58
N GLY A 187 -11.47 -4.69 8.24
CA GLY A 187 -11.09 -5.99 7.67
C GLY A 187 -12.25 -6.97 7.37
N ARG A 188 -13.49 -6.59 7.69
CA ARG A 188 -14.70 -7.42 7.51
C ARG A 188 -15.67 -6.88 6.45
N ARG A 189 -15.30 -5.84 5.70
CA ARG A 189 -16.12 -5.26 4.63
C ARG A 189 -15.25 -5.00 3.41
N TRP A 190 -15.61 -5.57 2.27
CA TRP A 190 -14.89 -5.33 1.02
C TRP A 190 -15.83 -5.03 -0.13
N PRO A 191 -15.84 -3.81 -0.69
CA PRO A 191 -16.49 -3.59 -1.98
C PRO A 191 -15.64 -4.27 -3.06
N THR A 192 -16.28 -5.13 -3.85
CA THR A 192 -15.67 -5.77 -5.03
C THR A 192 -15.27 -4.71 -6.06
N GLY A 193 -13.98 -4.64 -6.44
CA GLY A 193 -13.54 -3.86 -7.62
C GLY A 193 -12.28 -3.00 -7.45
N ALA A 194 -11.89 -2.64 -6.22
CA ALA A 194 -10.66 -1.87 -5.98
C ALA A 194 -9.40 -2.72 -6.22
N GLU A 195 -8.34 -2.12 -6.79
CA GLU A 195 -7.06 -2.81 -7.03
C GLU A 195 -6.33 -3.11 -5.72
N LYS A 196 -6.31 -2.10 -4.84
CA LYS A 196 -5.72 -2.11 -3.51
C LYS A 196 -6.60 -1.23 -2.63
N VAL A 197 -6.68 -1.56 -1.35
CA VAL A 197 -7.31 -0.71 -0.34
C VAL A 197 -6.42 -0.72 0.89
N GLU A 198 -6.43 0.38 1.62
CA GLU A 198 -5.71 0.57 2.87
C GLU A 198 -6.60 1.36 3.84
N LEU A 199 -6.16 1.45 5.10
CA LEU A 199 -6.79 2.28 6.12
C LEU A 199 -5.74 3.25 6.65
N TRP A 200 -5.95 4.54 6.46
CA TRP A 200 -5.03 5.61 6.84
C TRP A 200 -5.65 6.47 7.93
N ASP A 201 -5.14 6.35 9.16
CA ASP A 201 -5.60 7.13 10.32
C ASP A 201 -7.15 7.15 10.47
N GLY A 202 -7.78 6.01 10.21
CA GLY A 202 -9.22 5.81 10.29
C GLY A 202 -10.01 6.06 9.00
N CYS A 203 -9.32 6.39 7.91
CA CYS A 203 -9.92 6.70 6.61
C CYS A 203 -9.62 5.57 5.60
N PRO A 204 -10.63 4.88 5.06
CA PRO A 204 -10.43 3.98 3.93
C PRO A 204 -9.86 4.70 2.71
N VAL A 205 -8.84 4.11 2.08
CA VAL A 205 -8.20 4.61 0.86
C VAL A 205 -8.22 3.52 -0.20
N PHE A 206 -8.86 3.79 -1.33
CA PHE A 206 -9.04 2.86 -2.45
C PHE A 206 -8.17 3.29 -3.64
N TYR A 207 -7.42 2.36 -4.21
CA TYR A 207 -6.55 2.60 -5.37
C TYR A 207 -7.21 2.10 -6.65
N GLY A 208 -7.11 2.90 -7.71
CA GLY A 208 -7.66 2.56 -9.01
C GLY A 208 -7.86 3.78 -9.91
N GLU A 209 -8.63 3.60 -10.97
CA GLU A 209 -9.14 4.68 -11.82
C GLU A 209 -10.57 4.98 -11.38
N TRP A 210 -10.81 6.18 -10.85
CA TRP A 210 -12.08 6.55 -10.20
C TRP A 210 -12.68 7.79 -10.85
N ASP A 211 -13.98 7.74 -11.16
CA ASP A 211 -14.72 8.89 -11.69
C ASP A 211 -15.85 9.34 -10.74
N GLU A 212 -16.63 10.36 -11.14
CA GLU A 212 -17.69 10.92 -10.30
C GLU A 212 -18.79 9.91 -9.97
N ARG A 213 -19.04 8.91 -10.81
CA ARG A 213 -20.04 7.86 -10.54
C ARG A 213 -19.57 6.94 -9.44
N ASP A 214 -18.27 6.67 -9.37
CA ASP A 214 -17.68 5.89 -8.29
C ASP A 214 -17.79 6.64 -6.95
N VAL A 215 -17.63 7.97 -6.97
CA VAL A 215 -17.86 8.82 -5.79
C VAL A 215 -19.30 8.70 -5.31
N GLU A 216 -20.30 8.81 -6.19
CA GLU A 216 -21.73 8.65 -5.82
C GLU A 216 -22.05 7.25 -5.25
N ILE A 217 -21.38 6.21 -5.76
CA ILE A 217 -21.49 4.85 -5.21
C ILE A 217 -20.89 4.79 -3.81
N ALA A 218 -19.70 5.36 -3.63
CA ALA A 218 -19.02 5.39 -2.34
C ALA A 218 -19.81 6.21 -1.31
N GLU A 219 -20.39 7.34 -1.65
CA GLU A 219 -21.22 8.15 -0.75
C GLU A 219 -22.46 7.39 -0.26
N ARG A 220 -23.05 6.54 -1.10
CA ARG A 220 -24.15 5.65 -0.70
C ARG A 220 -23.68 4.51 0.20
N ALA A 221 -22.48 4.00 -0.04
CA ALA A 221 -21.88 2.95 0.80
C ALA A 221 -21.39 3.47 2.15
N TYR A 222 -21.03 4.76 2.23
CA TYR A 222 -20.52 5.44 3.42
C TYR A 222 -21.35 6.69 3.75
N PRO A 223 -22.62 6.50 4.18
CA PRO A 223 -23.53 7.61 4.39
C PRO A 223 -23.01 8.60 5.45
N GLY A 224 -23.05 9.89 5.12
CA GLY A 224 -22.62 10.98 6.01
C GLY A 224 -21.11 11.21 6.08
N ARG A 225 -20.29 10.39 5.40
CA ARG A 225 -18.85 10.60 5.25
C ARG A 225 -18.53 11.45 4.02
N VAL A 226 -17.35 12.06 4.00
CA VAL A 226 -16.88 12.84 2.85
C VAL A 226 -16.04 11.93 1.95
N VAL A 227 -16.46 11.74 0.71
CA VAL A 227 -15.69 11.01 -0.30
C VAL A 227 -14.90 11.99 -1.16
N ARG A 228 -13.61 11.70 -1.37
CA ARG A 228 -12.69 12.58 -2.09
C ARG A 228 -11.84 11.79 -3.08
N LEU A 229 -11.66 12.33 -4.28
CA LEU A 229 -10.62 11.91 -5.21
C LEU A 229 -9.36 12.75 -4.98
N ASP A 230 -8.20 12.10 -4.93
CA ASP A 230 -6.89 12.74 -4.75
C ASP A 230 -6.22 13.12 -6.09
N GLN A 231 -6.91 12.84 -7.18
CA GLN A 231 -6.50 13.02 -8.57
C GLN A 231 -7.70 13.48 -9.44
N PRO A 232 -7.48 13.96 -10.66
CA PRO A 232 -8.57 14.26 -11.60
C PRO A 232 -9.47 13.03 -11.86
N PRO A 233 -10.79 13.21 -12.02
CA PRO A 233 -11.69 12.10 -12.33
C PRO A 233 -11.28 11.32 -13.58
N GLY A 234 -11.33 9.99 -13.48
CA GLY A 234 -10.95 9.05 -14.54
C GLY A 234 -9.44 8.78 -14.66
N GLU A 235 -8.59 9.52 -13.93
CA GLU A 235 -7.15 9.25 -13.87
C GLU A 235 -6.83 8.24 -12.74
N PRO A 236 -5.76 7.43 -12.90
CA PRO A 236 -5.28 6.55 -11.84
C PRO A 236 -4.86 7.34 -10.58
N GLY A 237 -5.33 6.89 -9.42
CA GLY A 237 -4.98 7.48 -8.13
C GLY A 237 -5.77 6.86 -6.97
N THR A 238 -6.11 7.69 -5.98
CA THR A 238 -6.79 7.27 -4.75
C THR A 238 -8.13 7.94 -4.54
N MET A 239 -9.12 7.15 -4.13
CA MET A 239 -10.37 7.62 -3.56
C MET A 239 -10.33 7.41 -2.05
N THR A 240 -10.48 8.48 -1.28
CA THR A 240 -10.40 8.48 0.18
C THR A 240 -11.77 8.75 0.80
N VAL A 241 -12.16 7.94 1.78
CA VAL A 241 -13.39 8.11 2.56
C VAL A 241 -13.02 8.71 3.93
N LEU A 242 -13.31 9.99 4.09
CA LEU A 242 -12.99 10.79 5.27
C LEU A 242 -14.16 10.78 6.27
N PRO A 243 -13.91 11.13 7.55
CA PRO A 243 -14.99 11.41 8.49
C PRO A 243 -15.97 12.46 7.95
N GLY A 244 -17.23 12.34 8.37
CA GLY A 244 -18.25 13.34 8.12
C GLY A 244 -17.94 14.68 8.79
N PRO A 245 -18.55 15.78 8.32
CA PRO A 245 -18.45 17.06 9.02
C PRO A 245 -19.04 16.92 10.42
N ALA A 246 -18.36 17.48 11.43
CA ALA A 246 -18.88 17.51 12.79
C ALA A 246 -20.23 18.24 12.82
N VAL A 247 -21.25 17.62 13.40
CA VAL A 247 -22.51 18.29 13.70
C VAL A 247 -22.21 19.37 14.75
N PRO A 248 -22.53 20.65 14.49
CA PRO A 248 -22.35 21.69 15.51
C PRO A 248 -23.13 21.27 16.76
N ALA A 249 -22.45 21.20 17.91
CA ALA A 249 -23.12 20.95 19.18
C ALA A 249 -24.33 21.88 19.28
N ALA A 250 -25.52 21.29 19.47
CA ALA A 250 -26.74 22.06 19.67
C ALA A 250 -26.43 23.09 20.76
N ARG A 251 -26.57 24.38 20.44
CA ARG A 251 -26.51 25.43 21.45
C ARG A 251 -27.61 25.09 22.44
N ASP A 252 -27.25 24.66 23.64
CA ASP A 252 -28.18 24.51 24.74
C ASP A 252 -28.93 25.83 24.89
N GLY A 253 -30.20 25.82 24.46
CA GLY A 253 -31.10 26.94 24.60
C GLY A 253 -31.40 27.11 26.08
N GLY A 254 -31.09 28.30 26.60
CA GLY A 254 -31.29 28.69 28.00
C GLY A 254 -32.74 28.88 28.42
#